data_AF-A0A822D7Z3-F1
#
_entry.id   AF-A0A822D7Z3-F1
#
_cell.length_a   1.000
_cell.length_b   1.000
_cell.length_c   1.000
_cell.angle_alpha   90.00
_cell.angle_beta   90.00
_cell.angle_gamma   90.00
#
_symmetry.space_group_name_H-M   'P 1'
#
loop_
_entity.id
_entity.type
_entity.pdbx_description
1 polymer ?
#
loop_
_entity_poly.entity_id
_entity_poly.type
_entity_poly.pdbx_seq_one_letter_code
_entity_poly.pdbx_strand_id
1 'polypeptide(L)'
;TLRFGETVNNIIGRTSNPYNRLLSCGGSSGGEGALLALHGSPLGVGTDIGGSIRIPASFSNLWSLKPSHGRLPYGNIKTTLDGKESIASVCGTFVLT
;
A
#
# COMPACT_ATOMS: atom_id res chain seq x y z
N THR A 1 -1.47 5.90 -8.08
CA THR A 1 -0.02 6.16 -7.91
C THR A 1 0.75 5.31 -8.89
N LEU A 2 1.74 5.87 -9.59
CA LEU A 2 2.65 5.10 -10.45
C LEU A 2 3.48 4.14 -9.58
N ARG A 3 4.13 3.12 -10.17
CA ARG A 3 4.98 2.14 -9.46
C ARG A 3 6.20 2.82 -8.85
N PHE A 4 5.99 3.46 -7.70
CA PHE A 4 6.94 4.30 -7.00
C PHE A 4 6.76 4.09 -5.50
N GLY A 5 7.86 4.17 -4.74
CA GLY A 5 7.87 3.97 -3.29
C GLY A 5 7.22 5.10 -2.49
N GLU A 6 6.58 6.06 -3.15
CA GLU A 6 5.84 7.15 -2.52
C GLU A 6 4.43 7.28 -3.08
N THR A 7 3.53 7.86 -2.27
CA THR A 7 2.15 8.10 -2.68
C THR A 7 1.97 9.53 -3.20
N VAL A 8 2.37 9.75 -4.45
CA VAL A 8 2.24 11.03 -5.18
C VAL A 8 1.61 10.80 -6.55
N ASN A 9 0.67 11.66 -6.94
CA ASN A 9 0.14 11.70 -8.30
C ASN A 9 -0.41 13.09 -8.66
N ASN A 10 -0.59 13.35 -9.95
CA ASN A 10 -0.99 14.65 -10.47
C ASN A 10 -2.50 14.96 -10.32
N ILE A 11 -3.30 14.02 -9.81
CA ILE A 11 -4.76 14.20 -9.67
C ILE A 11 -5.11 14.63 -8.25
N ILE A 12 -4.70 13.85 -7.25
CA ILE A 12 -4.99 14.12 -5.82
C ILE A 12 -3.79 14.69 -5.06
N GLY A 13 -2.61 14.78 -5.69
CA GLY A 13 -1.39 15.29 -5.06
C GLY A 13 -0.61 14.25 -4.27
N ARG A 14 0.08 14.72 -3.21
CA ARG A 14 0.96 13.93 -2.32
C ARG A 14 0.24 13.58 -1.03
N THR A 15 0.28 12.31 -0.64
CA THR A 15 -0.03 11.87 0.72
C THR A 15 1.21 12.04 1.59
N SER A 16 1.06 12.73 2.73
CA SER A 16 2.14 12.94 3.70
C SER A 16 2.12 11.88 4.80
N ASN A 17 3.28 11.66 5.44
CA ASN A 17 3.37 10.76 6.58
C ASN A 17 2.50 11.26 7.77
N PRO A 18 1.76 10.37 8.45
CA PRO A 18 0.90 10.73 9.59
C PRO A 18 1.68 11.31 10.79
N TYR A 19 2.91 10.87 11.02
CA TYR A 19 3.75 11.34 12.13
C TYR A 19 4.54 12.61 11.82
N ASN A 20 4.88 12.86 10.55
CA ASN A 20 5.60 14.06 10.14
C ASN A 20 5.28 14.43 8.69
N ARG A 21 4.61 15.57 8.50
CA ARG A 21 4.14 16.02 7.17
C ARG A 21 5.25 16.26 6.14
N LEU A 22 6.50 16.45 6.59
CA LEU A 22 7.67 16.61 5.74
C LEU A 22 8.20 15.29 5.19
N LEU A 23 7.87 14.16 5.83
CA LEU A 23 8.31 12.82 5.43
C LEU A 23 7.33 12.15 4.47
N SER A 24 7.82 11.15 3.76
CA SER A 24 7.01 10.29 2.88
C SER A 24 6.13 9.35 3.70
N CYS A 25 4.91 9.08 3.23
CA CYS A 25 4.07 8.01 3.79
C CYS A 25 4.42 6.62 3.21
N GLY A 26 5.38 6.54 2.29
CA GLY A 26 5.65 5.33 1.53
C GLY A 26 4.63 5.10 0.41
N GLY A 27 4.71 3.96 -0.26
CA GLY A 27 3.85 3.67 -1.40
C GLY A 27 3.99 2.25 -1.91
N SER A 28 3.09 1.80 -2.79
CA SER A 28 2.03 2.60 -3.42
C SER A 28 0.78 2.82 -2.56
N SER A 29 0.60 2.05 -1.47
CA SER A 29 -0.57 2.12 -0.57
C SER A 29 -0.38 3.07 0.62
N GLY A 30 0.31 4.21 0.43
CA GLY A 30 0.57 5.16 1.52
C GLY A 30 -0.68 5.88 2.02
N GLY A 31 -1.75 5.97 1.20
CA GLY A 31 -3.06 6.45 1.65
C GLY A 31 -3.65 5.58 2.76
N GLU A 32 -3.67 4.26 2.57
CA GLU A 32 -4.12 3.29 3.58
C GLU A 32 -3.26 3.35 4.84
N GLY A 33 -1.92 3.37 4.67
CA GLY A 33 -0.99 3.48 5.79
C GLY A 33 -1.21 4.75 6.62
N ALA A 34 -1.37 5.90 5.97
CA ALA A 34 -1.66 7.15 6.66
C ALA A 34 -3.03 7.16 7.35
N LEU A 35 -4.06 6.63 6.70
CA LEU A 35 -5.42 6.59 7.26
C LEU A 35 -5.51 5.69 8.50
N LEU A 36 -4.90 4.49 8.44
CA LEU A 36 -4.86 3.55 9.56
C LEU A 36 -4.09 4.14 10.75
N ALA A 37 -2.92 4.72 10.52
CA ALA A 37 -2.11 5.32 11.58
C ALA A 37 -2.78 6.54 12.25
N LEU A 38 -3.71 7.20 11.55
CA LEU A 38 -4.58 8.24 12.10
C LEU A 38 -5.87 7.70 12.74
N HIS A 39 -5.98 6.37 12.89
CA HIS A 39 -7.17 5.67 13.41
C HIS A 39 -8.46 5.93 12.61
N GLY A 40 -8.33 6.28 11.32
CA GLY A 40 -9.47 6.52 10.43
C GLY A 40 -10.13 5.24 9.90
N SER A 41 -9.48 4.08 10.07
CA SER A 41 -10.01 2.76 9.73
C SER A 41 -9.43 1.71 10.68
N PRO A 42 -10.14 0.60 10.99
CA PRO A 42 -9.59 -0.51 11.75
C PRO A 42 -8.73 -1.48 10.91
N LEU A 43 -8.93 -1.51 9.59
CA LEU A 43 -8.28 -2.46 8.66
C LEU A 43 -8.11 -1.81 7.29
N GLY A 44 -6.97 -2.05 6.65
CA GLY A 44 -6.70 -1.63 5.28
C GLY A 44 -6.36 -2.81 4.36
N VAL A 45 -6.64 -2.64 3.08
CA VAL A 45 -6.34 -3.62 2.04
C VAL A 45 -5.52 -2.95 0.95
N GLY A 46 -4.46 -3.61 0.49
CA GLY A 46 -3.59 -3.08 -0.55
C GLY A 46 -2.99 -4.18 -1.41
N THR A 47 -2.21 -3.77 -2.41
CA THR A 47 -1.49 -4.70 -3.28
C THR A 47 0.01 -4.57 -3.07
N ASP A 48 0.71 -5.70 -3.11
CA ASP A 48 2.16 -5.76 -2.93
C ASP A 48 2.78 -6.65 -4.00
N ILE A 49 3.57 -6.01 -4.86
CA ILE A 49 4.47 -6.66 -5.82
C ILE A 49 5.95 -6.49 -5.42
N GLY A 50 6.28 -5.36 -4.79
CA GLY A 50 7.66 -4.97 -4.46
C GLY A 50 7.78 -4.31 -3.08
N GLY A 51 6.81 -4.50 -2.20
CA GLY A 51 6.76 -3.87 -0.88
C GLY A 51 5.61 -2.88 -0.70
N SER A 52 4.71 -2.75 -1.68
CA SER A 52 3.70 -1.67 -1.67
C SER A 52 2.75 -1.68 -0.49
N ILE A 53 2.64 -2.80 0.26
CA ILE A 53 1.96 -2.79 1.56
C ILE A 53 2.91 -2.67 2.75
N ARG A 54 4.08 -3.31 2.66
CA ARG A 54 5.09 -3.35 3.75
C ARG A 54 5.81 -2.02 3.96
N ILE A 55 6.09 -1.29 2.89
CA ILE A 55 6.75 0.03 2.90
C ILE A 55 5.90 1.05 3.65
N PRO A 56 4.64 1.32 3.26
CA PRO A 56 3.82 2.30 3.98
C PRO A 56 3.51 1.87 5.41
N ALA A 57 3.40 0.57 5.68
CA ALA A 57 3.24 0.06 7.04
C ALA A 57 4.46 0.34 7.93
N SER A 58 5.67 0.09 7.41
CA SER A 58 6.92 0.44 8.11
C SER A 58 7.01 1.96 8.40
N PHE A 59 6.58 2.79 7.45
CA PHE A 59 6.67 4.25 7.58
C PHE A 59 5.58 4.84 8.49
N SER A 60 4.47 4.12 8.66
CA SER A 60 3.30 4.54 9.44
C SER A 60 3.12 3.72 10.72
N ASN A 61 4.16 2.96 11.14
CA ASN A 61 4.17 2.14 12.36
C ASN A 61 2.94 1.19 12.46
N LEU A 62 2.70 0.45 11.38
CA LEU A 62 1.61 -0.52 11.26
C LEU A 62 2.15 -1.93 11.04
N TRP A 63 1.31 -2.92 11.33
CA TRP A 63 1.55 -4.29 10.93
C TRP A 63 0.97 -4.55 9.54
N SER A 64 1.70 -5.30 8.71
CA SER A 64 1.24 -5.68 7.38
C SER A 64 1.62 -7.11 7.04
N LEU A 65 0.75 -7.77 6.28
CA LEU A 65 0.97 -9.13 5.81
C LEU A 65 0.88 -9.17 4.29
N LYS A 66 2.01 -9.54 3.67
CA LYS A 66 2.05 -9.94 2.27
C LYS A 66 1.87 -11.46 2.17
N PRO A 67 0.67 -11.97 1.83
CA PRO A 67 0.47 -13.40 1.74
C PRO A 67 1.27 -14.02 0.59
N SER A 68 1.27 -15.36 0.54
CA SER A 68 1.71 -16.11 -0.63
C SER A 68 0.86 -15.76 -1.84
N HIS A 69 1.45 -15.82 -3.03
CA HIS A 69 0.70 -15.64 -4.27
C HIS A 69 -0.45 -16.67 -4.38
N GLY A 70 -1.58 -16.23 -4.94
CA GLY A 70 -2.79 -17.04 -5.06
C GLY A 70 -3.57 -17.27 -3.76
N ARG A 71 -3.10 -16.77 -2.61
CA ARG A 71 -3.80 -16.96 -1.33
C ARG A 71 -5.13 -16.21 -1.26
N LEU A 72 -5.18 -15.00 -1.81
CA LEU A 72 -6.38 -14.17 -1.88
C LEU A 72 -6.82 -13.99 -3.33
N PRO A 73 -8.13 -13.89 -3.60
CA PRO A 73 -8.63 -13.60 -4.95
C PRO A 73 -7.99 -12.31 -5.47
N TYR A 74 -7.39 -12.39 -6.66
CA TYR A 74 -6.76 -11.26 -7.33
C TYR A 74 -7.57 -10.79 -8.57
N GLY A 75 -8.76 -11.36 -8.78
CA GLY A 75 -9.63 -11.02 -9.90
C GLY A 75 -10.14 -9.58 -9.82
N ASN A 76 -10.24 -8.91 -10.98
CA ASN A 76 -10.73 -7.54 -11.14
C ASN A 76 -9.89 -6.43 -10.49
N ILE A 77 -8.68 -6.73 -10.00
CA ILE A 77 -7.76 -5.71 -9.50
C ILE A 77 -7.19 -4.94 -10.70
N LYS A 78 -7.34 -3.61 -10.66
CA LYS A 78 -6.78 -2.71 -11.67
C LYS A 78 -5.26 -2.69 -11.53
N THR A 79 -4.55 -3.25 -12.51
CA THR A 79 -3.10 -3.17 -12.61
C THR A 79 -2.71 -2.27 -13.77
N THR A 80 -1.53 -1.66 -13.69
CA THR A 80 -0.97 -0.83 -14.77
C THR A 80 -0.36 -1.68 -15.90
N LEU A 81 -0.10 -2.96 -15.64
CA LEU A 81 0.56 -3.89 -16.57
C LEU A 81 -0.13 -5.24 -16.47
N ASP A 82 -1.11 -5.47 -17.34
CA ASP A 82 -1.81 -6.74 -17.47
C ASP A 82 -0.89 -7.83 -18.05
N GLY A 83 -1.09 -9.09 -17.65
CA GLY A 83 -0.34 -10.25 -18.16
C GLY A 83 1.09 -10.42 -17.61
N LYS A 84 1.46 -9.72 -16.54
CA LYS A 84 2.75 -9.90 -15.86
C LYS A 84 2.72 -11.08 -14.88
N GLU A 85 3.33 -12.19 -15.30
CA GLU A 85 3.38 -13.44 -14.52
C GLU A 85 4.71 -13.67 -13.77
N SER A 86 5.81 -13.03 -14.18
CA SER A 86 7.14 -13.30 -13.60
C SER A 86 7.26 -12.89 -12.13
N ILE A 87 6.67 -11.75 -11.76
CA ILE A 87 6.60 -11.26 -10.37
C ILE A 87 5.14 -10.89 -10.13
N ALA A 88 4.40 -11.83 -9.59
CA ALA A 88 2.99 -11.65 -9.36
C ALA A 88 2.73 -10.72 -8.17
N SER A 89 1.89 -9.72 -8.39
CA SER A 89 1.35 -8.88 -7.31
C SER A 89 0.36 -9.70 -6.48
N VAL A 90 0.29 -9.41 -5.18
CA VAL A 90 -0.66 -10.06 -4.28
C VAL A 90 -1.51 -9.02 -3.55
N CYS A 91 -2.76 -9.38 -3.26
CA CYS A 91 -3.58 -8.62 -2.31
C CYS A 91 -3.13 -8.97 -0.90
N GLY A 92 -3.04 -7.99 -0.01
CA GLY A 92 -2.64 -8.17 1.38
C GLY A 92 -3.30 -7.12 2.28
N THR A 93 -3.03 -7.23 3.57
CA THR A 93 -3.69 -6.43 4.61
C THR A 93 -2.68 -5.68 5.46
N PHE A 94 -3.14 -4.58 6.07
CA PHE A 94 -2.45 -3.86 7.13
C PHE A 94 -3.43 -3.48 8.23
N VAL A 95 -2.93 -3.48 9.46
CA VAL A 95 -3.69 -3.24 10.68
C VAL A 95 -2.86 -2.45 11.69
N LEU A 96 -3.58 -1.81 12.60
CA LEU A 96 -2.98 -1.13 13.75
C LEU A 96 -2.66 -2.10 14.90
N THR A 97 -3.34 -3.25 14.96
CA THR A 97 -3.21 -4.37 15.93
C THR A 97 -3.52 -5.71 15.32
#